data_AF-A0A9W9NPR9-F1
#
_entry.id   AF-A0A9W9NPR9-F1
#
_cell.length_a   1.000
_cell.length_b   1.000
_cell.length_c   1.000
_cell.angle_alpha   90.00
_cell.angle_beta   90.00
_cell.angle_gamma   90.00
#
_symmetry.space_group_name_H-M   'P 1'
#
loop_
_entity.id
_entity.type
_entity.pdbx_description
1 polymer ?
#
loop_
_entity_poly.entity_id
_entity_poly.type
_entity_poly.pdbx_seq_one_letter_code
_entity_poly.pdbx_strand_id
1 'polypeptide(L)'
;MHFLAALWALALIWSRVCAVPHDDDDSSCSNSITISSQSDADRLGNCDTFNGNVTISSSASGVIHLNDVNEIRGSLTSTQGSNLTQLIAPDLDTIHGLLKLEQMDSLVNITLDSLQQVSGGITVTGNPNLQYLTFQDLKDVYGALELTGPFVSISLPSLDEVDGPTNIRGGGKMSCGPLDTLQSQGVYRGGYHCSSGGSSGLSPGAKGGIAAGAVVAVLLIMFLIWWVLRRRQQRLKHQQGHDHPNGPAPFAVPRVADQEKSTRYQTVPTEEHRSLSPEEPPSLNKLSHCMNCSCLPIKPV
;
A
#
# COMPACT_ATOMS: atom_id res chain seq x y z
N MET A 1 92.93 -12.87 -9.95
CA MET A 1 92.91 -11.77 -10.93
C MET A 1 91.52 -11.72 -11.57
N HIS A 2 91.17 -10.56 -12.13
CA HIS A 2 89.93 -10.16 -12.82
C HIS A 2 89.02 -11.19 -13.52
N PHE A 3 87.71 -10.82 -13.54
CA PHE A 3 86.61 -11.15 -14.46
C PHE A 3 86.10 -12.61 -14.60
N LEU A 4 84.81 -12.77 -14.26
CA LEU A 4 83.68 -13.33 -15.03
C LEU A 4 82.48 -13.38 -14.04
N ALA A 5 81.40 -12.60 -14.09
CA ALA A 5 80.54 -12.00 -15.12
C ALA A 5 79.26 -12.82 -15.44
N ALA A 6 78.12 -12.15 -15.19
CA ALA A 6 76.79 -12.35 -15.76
C ALA A 6 75.92 -13.57 -15.34
N LEU A 7 74.65 -13.25 -15.04
CA LEU A 7 73.44 -14.11 -15.01
C LEU A 7 73.42 -15.19 -13.91
N TRP A 8 72.29 -15.48 -13.25
CA TRP A 8 70.89 -15.29 -13.62
C TRP A 8 70.08 -14.45 -12.63
N ALA A 9 68.99 -13.86 -13.14
CA ALA A 9 67.92 -13.23 -12.37
C ALA A 9 66.55 -13.63 -12.96
N LEU A 10 65.47 -13.35 -12.22
CA LEU A 10 64.05 -13.50 -12.59
C LEU A 10 63.49 -14.94 -12.67
N ALA A 11 62.77 -15.34 -11.61
CA ALA A 11 61.70 -16.35 -11.67
C ALA A 11 60.65 -16.18 -10.55
N LEU A 12 60.39 -14.94 -10.07
CA LEU A 12 59.27 -14.68 -9.17
C LEU A 12 57.96 -14.58 -9.97
N ILE A 13 57.44 -15.74 -10.36
CA ILE A 13 56.10 -15.86 -10.95
C ILE A 13 55.08 -15.63 -9.84
N TRP A 14 54.70 -14.36 -9.64
CA TRP A 14 53.47 -14.03 -8.91
C TRP A 14 52.29 -14.46 -9.77
N SER A 15 51.49 -15.42 -9.29
CA SER A 15 50.22 -15.81 -9.92
C SER A 15 49.21 -14.68 -9.82
N ARG A 16 49.37 -13.66 -10.67
CA ARG A 16 48.33 -12.72 -11.03
C ARG A 16 47.25 -13.50 -11.78
N VAL A 17 46.34 -14.10 -11.03
CA VAL A 17 44.99 -14.35 -11.55
C VAL A 17 44.42 -12.97 -11.84
N CYS A 18 44.48 -12.56 -13.10
CA CYS A 18 43.65 -11.47 -13.59
C CYS A 18 42.23 -12.00 -13.57
N ALA A 19 41.49 -11.69 -12.51
CA ALA A 19 40.04 -11.62 -12.62
C ALA A 19 39.76 -10.62 -13.76
N VAL A 20 39.10 -11.09 -14.82
CA VAL A 20 38.68 -10.23 -15.92
C VAL A 20 37.44 -9.49 -15.44
N PRO A 21 37.46 -8.15 -15.32
CA PRO A 21 36.23 -7.38 -15.23
C PRO A 21 35.62 -7.43 -16.63
N HIS A 22 34.57 -8.25 -16.80
CA HIS A 22 33.77 -8.27 -18.01
C HIS A 22 32.75 -7.13 -17.92
N ASP A 23 33.25 -5.89 -17.86
CA ASP A 23 32.44 -4.67 -17.94
C ASP A 23 32.02 -4.47 -19.40
N ASP A 24 31.13 -5.35 -19.87
CA ASP A 24 30.51 -5.28 -21.19
C ASP A 24 29.46 -4.17 -21.18
N ASP A 25 29.93 -2.93 -21.25
CA ASP A 25 29.14 -1.75 -21.57
C ASP A 25 28.68 -1.78 -23.05
N ASP A 26 27.98 -2.84 -23.46
CA ASP A 26 27.03 -2.66 -24.55
C ASP A 26 25.93 -1.71 -24.06
N SER A 27 25.93 -0.52 -24.63
CA SER A 27 25.00 0.56 -24.34
C SER A 27 23.51 0.17 -24.46
N SER A 28 23.21 -0.96 -25.11
CA SER A 28 21.89 -1.59 -25.13
C SER A 28 21.43 -2.08 -23.74
N CYS A 29 22.33 -2.66 -22.94
CA CYS A 29 22.08 -3.28 -21.64
C CYS A 29 22.18 -2.28 -20.47
N SER A 30 22.94 -1.19 -20.62
CA SER A 30 23.19 -0.18 -19.58
C SER A 30 22.19 0.99 -19.54
N ASN A 31 20.96 0.83 -20.06
CA ASN A 31 19.93 1.88 -20.07
C ASN A 31 18.54 1.34 -19.73
N SER A 32 17.82 1.98 -18.79
CA SER A 32 16.47 1.56 -18.39
C SER A 32 15.50 1.55 -19.58
N ILE A 33 14.69 0.49 -19.70
CA ILE A 33 13.86 0.20 -20.87
C ILE A 33 12.36 0.17 -20.53
N THR A 34 11.52 0.58 -21.48
CA THR A 34 10.06 0.39 -21.41
C THR A 34 9.62 -0.61 -22.48
N ILE A 35 9.11 -1.76 -22.05
CA ILE A 35 8.65 -2.85 -22.92
C ILE A 35 7.17 -2.63 -23.26
N SER A 36 6.87 -2.38 -24.53
CA SER A 36 5.50 -2.28 -25.05
C SER A 36 5.09 -3.47 -25.93
N SER A 37 6.06 -4.31 -26.29
CA SER A 37 5.92 -5.40 -27.26
C SER A 37 6.98 -6.48 -27.01
N GLN A 38 6.80 -7.69 -27.54
CA GLN A 38 7.84 -8.72 -27.50
C GLN A 38 9.14 -8.21 -28.13
N SER A 39 9.07 -7.45 -29.23
CA SER A 39 10.23 -6.83 -29.88
C SER A 39 10.98 -5.79 -29.04
N ASP A 40 10.41 -5.29 -27.94
CA ASP A 40 11.14 -4.48 -26.95
C ASP A 40 11.88 -5.37 -25.94
N ALA A 41 11.33 -6.54 -25.61
CA ALA A 41 11.92 -7.53 -24.74
C ALA A 41 13.04 -8.33 -25.43
N ASP A 42 12.87 -8.67 -26.71
CA ASP A 42 13.86 -9.36 -27.56
C ASP A 42 15.19 -8.59 -27.65
N ARG A 43 15.15 -7.26 -27.45
CA ARG A 43 16.35 -6.39 -27.40
C ARG A 43 17.23 -6.66 -26.17
N LEU A 44 16.69 -7.33 -25.15
CA LEU A 44 17.42 -7.73 -23.95
C LEU A 44 18.03 -9.13 -24.06
N GLY A 45 17.64 -9.94 -25.06
CA GLY A 45 18.15 -11.30 -25.27
C GLY A 45 19.61 -11.40 -25.78
N ASN A 46 20.42 -10.39 -25.47
CA ASN A 46 21.88 -10.39 -25.62
C ASN A 46 22.56 -9.89 -24.31
N CYS A 47 21.81 -9.77 -23.21
CA CYS A 47 22.22 -9.10 -21.97
C CYS A 47 22.10 -10.06 -20.76
N ASP A 48 23.10 -10.92 -20.53
CA ASP A 48 23.21 -11.75 -19.31
C ASP A 48 22.92 -10.93 -18.03
N THR A 49 23.43 -9.69 -17.99
CA THR A 49 23.16 -8.68 -16.96
C THR A 49 22.58 -7.41 -17.57
N PHE A 50 21.38 -7.02 -17.15
CA PHE A 50 20.75 -5.76 -17.54
C PHE A 50 20.96 -4.68 -16.46
N ASN A 51 21.75 -3.67 -16.81
CA ASN A 51 22.12 -2.55 -15.93
C ASN A 51 21.12 -1.38 -16.05
N GLY A 52 19.86 -1.66 -15.70
CA GLY A 52 18.77 -0.69 -15.73
C GLY A 52 17.46 -1.20 -15.11
N ASN A 53 16.45 -0.33 -15.03
CA ASN A 53 15.08 -0.74 -14.68
C ASN A 53 14.36 -1.26 -15.93
N VAL A 54 13.63 -2.36 -15.80
CA VAL A 54 12.73 -2.89 -16.83
C VAL A 54 11.31 -2.49 -16.47
N THR A 55 10.63 -1.73 -17.34
CA THR A 55 9.25 -1.30 -17.12
C THR A 55 8.34 -1.88 -18.20
N ILE A 56 7.39 -2.74 -17.86
CA ILE A 56 6.39 -3.23 -18.81
C ILE A 56 5.24 -2.23 -18.86
N SER A 57 5.01 -1.69 -20.05
CA SER A 57 4.02 -0.65 -20.34
C SER A 57 2.58 -1.15 -20.20
N SER A 58 1.64 -0.24 -19.90
CA SER A 58 0.19 -0.49 -20.01
C SER A 58 -0.26 -0.76 -21.45
N SER A 59 0.56 -0.44 -22.46
CA SER A 59 0.34 -0.85 -23.86
C SER A 59 0.79 -2.28 -24.19
N ALA A 60 1.50 -2.97 -23.29
CA ALA A 60 1.92 -4.36 -23.50
C ALA A 60 0.69 -5.29 -23.60
N SER A 61 0.79 -6.32 -24.44
CA SER A 61 -0.31 -7.23 -24.72
C SER A 61 0.16 -8.65 -25.05
N GLY A 62 -0.67 -9.65 -24.73
CA GLY A 62 -0.36 -11.05 -24.98
C GLY A 62 0.71 -11.59 -24.01
N VAL A 63 1.73 -12.24 -24.55
CA VAL A 63 2.83 -12.82 -23.76
C VAL A 63 4.09 -11.98 -23.95
N ILE A 64 4.83 -11.76 -22.86
CA ILE A 64 6.19 -11.21 -22.90
C ILE A 64 7.17 -12.23 -22.34
N HIS A 65 8.15 -12.58 -23.16
CA HIS A 65 9.32 -13.38 -22.82
C HIS A 65 10.54 -12.46 -22.59
N LEU A 66 11.20 -12.62 -21.44
CA LEU A 66 12.54 -12.13 -21.15
C LEU A 66 13.48 -13.35 -21.17
N ASN A 67 13.94 -13.75 -22.35
CA ASN A 67 14.91 -14.83 -22.49
C ASN A 67 16.33 -14.28 -22.30
N ASP A 68 17.27 -15.13 -21.89
CA ASP A 68 18.71 -14.83 -21.90
C ASP A 68 19.14 -13.62 -21.00
N VAL A 69 18.29 -13.24 -20.03
CA VAL A 69 18.58 -12.20 -19.02
C VAL A 69 18.60 -12.84 -17.63
N ASN A 70 19.78 -12.94 -17.02
CA ASN A 70 19.95 -13.58 -15.70
C ASN A 70 19.92 -12.60 -14.53
N GLU A 71 20.47 -11.39 -14.68
CA GLU A 71 20.54 -10.37 -13.63
C GLU A 71 19.89 -9.05 -14.08
N ILE A 72 18.98 -8.49 -13.27
CA ILE A 72 18.46 -7.13 -13.45
C ILE A 72 18.95 -6.25 -12.28
N ARG A 73 19.84 -5.29 -12.56
CA ARG A 73 20.37 -4.37 -11.53
C ARG A 73 19.40 -3.28 -11.08
N GLY A 74 18.39 -3.00 -11.89
CA GLY A 74 17.26 -2.16 -11.51
C GLY A 74 16.07 -2.97 -10.99
N SER A 75 14.89 -2.36 -11.10
CA SER A 75 13.60 -2.97 -10.75
C SER A 75 12.92 -3.54 -12.00
N LEU A 76 12.22 -4.66 -11.87
CA LEU A 76 11.30 -5.19 -12.90
C LEU A 76 9.88 -4.81 -12.50
N THR A 77 9.30 -3.83 -13.20
CA THR A 77 8.05 -3.18 -12.80
C THR A 77 6.98 -3.17 -13.90
N SER A 78 5.72 -3.30 -13.50
CA SER A 78 4.55 -2.98 -14.32
C SER A 78 3.42 -2.51 -13.42
N THR A 79 2.71 -1.48 -13.87
CA THR A 79 1.58 -0.90 -13.17
C THR A 79 0.50 -0.51 -14.17
N GLN A 80 -0.76 -0.82 -13.84
CA GLN A 80 -1.98 -0.43 -14.56
C GLN A 80 -2.25 -1.18 -15.89
N GLY A 81 -3.26 -2.04 -15.86
CA GLY A 81 -4.21 -2.24 -16.97
C GLY A 81 -3.65 -2.80 -18.29
N SER A 82 -2.44 -3.35 -18.29
CA SER A 82 -1.89 -3.95 -19.51
C SER A 82 -2.73 -5.15 -19.97
N ASN A 83 -2.71 -5.40 -21.27
CA ASN A 83 -3.34 -6.57 -21.89
C ASN A 83 -2.39 -7.79 -21.85
N LEU A 84 -1.38 -7.75 -20.98
CA LEU A 84 -0.42 -8.82 -20.74
C LEU A 84 -1.13 -9.98 -20.04
N THR A 85 -1.16 -11.15 -20.67
CA THR A 85 -1.72 -12.38 -20.11
C THR A 85 -0.68 -13.24 -19.40
N GLN A 86 0.58 -13.19 -19.85
CA GLN A 86 1.69 -13.93 -19.24
C GLN A 86 3.00 -13.13 -19.28
N LEU A 87 3.74 -13.15 -18.18
CA LEU A 87 5.15 -12.75 -18.11
C LEU A 87 6.00 -14.00 -17.88
N ILE A 88 7.03 -14.20 -18.71
CA ILE A 88 7.88 -15.39 -18.68
C ILE A 88 9.35 -14.92 -18.74
N ALA A 89 10.12 -15.17 -17.67
CA ALA A 89 11.58 -15.03 -17.69
C ALA A 89 12.17 -16.30 -17.07
N PRO A 90 12.56 -17.30 -17.87
CA PRO A 90 12.95 -18.60 -17.34
C PRO A 90 14.35 -18.56 -16.70
N ASP A 91 15.24 -17.73 -17.24
CA ASP A 91 16.66 -17.66 -16.84
C ASP A 91 16.94 -16.57 -15.78
N LEU A 92 15.94 -15.73 -15.47
CA LEU A 92 16.08 -14.57 -14.58
C LEU A 92 16.24 -15.01 -13.12
N ASP A 93 17.46 -14.87 -12.62
CA ASP A 93 17.93 -15.34 -11.32
C ASP A 93 17.83 -14.27 -10.23
N THR A 94 18.28 -13.04 -10.52
CA THR A 94 18.47 -11.99 -9.52
C THR A 94 17.88 -10.65 -9.97
N ILE A 95 17.09 -10.02 -9.09
CA ILE A 95 16.59 -8.65 -9.26
C ILE A 95 17.08 -7.80 -8.07
N HIS A 96 18.01 -6.87 -8.31
CA HIS A 96 18.53 -6.00 -7.25
C HIS A 96 17.55 -4.89 -6.83
N GLY A 97 16.64 -4.50 -7.72
CA GLY A 97 15.55 -3.58 -7.42
C GLY A 97 14.28 -4.30 -6.92
N LEU A 98 13.14 -3.65 -7.15
CA LEU A 98 11.82 -4.17 -6.79
C LEU A 98 11.24 -5.03 -7.92
N LEU A 99 10.68 -6.20 -7.60
CA LEU A 99 9.77 -6.92 -8.50
C LEU A 99 8.35 -6.43 -8.24
N LYS A 100 7.77 -5.68 -9.17
CA LYS A 100 6.46 -5.02 -8.98
C LYS A 100 5.49 -5.30 -10.13
N LEU A 101 4.34 -5.91 -9.84
CA LEU A 101 3.28 -6.19 -10.80
C LEU A 101 1.93 -5.81 -10.19
N GLU A 102 1.44 -4.60 -10.49
CA GLU A 102 0.21 -4.06 -9.91
C GLU A 102 -0.90 -3.75 -10.93
N GLN A 103 -2.13 -4.08 -10.56
CA GLN A 103 -3.36 -3.74 -11.30
C GLN A 103 -3.37 -4.30 -12.73
N MET A 104 -2.76 -5.47 -12.94
CA MET A 104 -2.61 -6.12 -14.25
C MET A 104 -3.88 -6.92 -14.58
N ASP A 105 -4.90 -6.25 -15.11
CA ASP A 105 -6.24 -6.81 -15.33
C ASP A 105 -6.25 -8.11 -16.14
N SER A 106 -5.37 -8.24 -17.14
CA SER A 106 -5.32 -9.42 -18.03
C SER A 106 -4.40 -10.54 -17.54
N LEU A 107 -3.59 -10.33 -16.50
CA LEU A 107 -2.48 -11.23 -16.14
C LEU A 107 -3.00 -12.52 -15.48
N VAL A 108 -2.71 -13.65 -16.11
CA VAL A 108 -3.15 -15.00 -15.68
C VAL A 108 -1.98 -15.80 -15.09
N ASN A 109 -0.76 -15.62 -15.61
CA ASN A 109 0.42 -16.39 -15.23
C ASN A 109 1.68 -15.51 -15.14
N ILE A 110 2.56 -15.87 -14.21
CA ILE A 110 3.94 -15.37 -14.12
C ILE A 110 4.83 -16.61 -14.00
N THR A 111 5.84 -16.74 -14.86
CA THR A 111 6.85 -17.81 -14.81
C THR A 111 8.20 -17.15 -14.62
N LEU A 112 8.76 -17.36 -13.43
CA LEU A 112 10.01 -16.78 -12.92
C LEU A 112 10.68 -17.88 -12.07
N ASP A 113 10.82 -19.07 -12.66
CA ASP A 113 11.01 -20.31 -11.90
C ASP A 113 12.40 -20.37 -11.25
N SER A 114 13.43 -19.89 -11.94
CA SER A 114 14.82 -19.80 -11.46
C SER A 114 15.15 -18.50 -10.69
N LEU A 115 14.17 -17.64 -10.38
CA LEU A 115 14.40 -16.41 -9.63
C LEU A 115 14.78 -16.73 -8.18
N GLN A 116 16.07 -16.64 -7.84
CA GLN A 116 16.62 -16.94 -6.52
C GLN A 116 16.58 -15.76 -5.54
N GLN A 117 16.74 -14.51 -6.01
CA GLN A 117 16.92 -13.35 -5.14
C GLN A 117 16.21 -12.08 -5.62
N VAL A 118 15.55 -11.35 -4.69
CA VAL A 118 14.98 -10.02 -4.95
C VAL A 118 15.33 -9.02 -3.83
N SER A 119 16.32 -8.16 -4.05
CA SER A 119 16.86 -7.30 -2.98
C SER A 119 15.95 -6.12 -2.61
N GLY A 120 15.18 -5.56 -3.55
CA GLY A 120 14.27 -4.44 -3.27
C GLY A 120 12.89 -4.85 -2.74
N GLY A 121 12.54 -6.13 -2.82
CA GLY A 121 11.24 -6.68 -2.42
C GLY A 121 10.33 -7.10 -3.58
N ILE A 122 9.21 -7.74 -3.25
CA ILE A 122 8.23 -8.28 -4.19
C ILE A 122 6.85 -7.69 -3.88
N THR A 123 6.20 -7.10 -4.89
CA THR A 123 4.87 -6.50 -4.78
C THR A 123 3.98 -6.98 -5.93
N VAL A 124 3.07 -7.92 -5.65
CA VAL A 124 2.13 -8.48 -6.63
C VAL A 124 0.72 -8.22 -6.12
N THR A 125 0.10 -7.12 -6.57
CA THR A 125 -1.16 -6.61 -6.00
C THR A 125 -2.23 -6.32 -7.05
N GLY A 126 -3.49 -6.63 -6.73
CA GLY A 126 -4.64 -6.20 -7.54
C GLY A 126 -4.72 -6.83 -8.94
N ASN A 127 -4.11 -7.99 -9.16
CA ASN A 127 -4.12 -8.72 -10.43
C ASN A 127 -5.28 -9.74 -10.42
N PRO A 128 -6.45 -9.46 -11.04
CA PRO A 128 -7.70 -10.17 -10.76
C PRO A 128 -7.81 -11.57 -11.38
N ASN A 129 -6.97 -11.89 -12.37
CA ASN A 129 -6.96 -13.20 -13.05
C ASN A 129 -5.81 -14.12 -12.61
N LEU A 130 -4.83 -13.60 -11.85
CA LEU A 130 -3.67 -14.33 -11.35
C LEU A 130 -4.05 -15.18 -10.13
N GLN A 131 -4.47 -16.42 -10.39
CA GLN A 131 -4.96 -17.36 -9.35
C GLN A 131 -3.86 -18.22 -8.73
N TYR A 132 -2.72 -18.37 -9.40
CA TYR A 132 -1.59 -19.19 -8.94
C TYR A 132 -0.34 -18.35 -8.99
N LEU A 133 0.45 -18.41 -7.92
CA LEU A 133 1.76 -17.78 -7.86
C LEU A 133 2.75 -18.79 -7.29
N THR A 134 3.86 -18.99 -7.98
CA THR A 134 4.92 -19.91 -7.53
C THR A 134 6.25 -19.31 -7.94
N PHE A 135 7.18 -19.28 -6.99
CA PHE A 135 8.59 -19.00 -7.25
C PHE A 135 9.34 -20.20 -6.68
N GLN A 136 9.87 -21.06 -7.56
CA GLN A 136 10.40 -22.36 -7.14
C GLN A 136 11.72 -22.19 -6.38
N ASP A 137 12.66 -21.44 -6.96
CA ASP A 137 14.03 -21.36 -6.46
C ASP A 137 14.31 -20.10 -5.60
N LEU A 138 13.29 -19.26 -5.37
CA LEU A 138 13.38 -18.02 -4.59
C LEU A 138 13.72 -18.29 -3.12
N LYS A 139 14.89 -17.80 -2.71
CA LYS A 139 15.46 -17.94 -1.37
C LYS A 139 15.41 -16.65 -0.57
N ASP A 140 15.88 -15.55 -1.18
CA ASP A 140 16.18 -14.30 -0.50
C ASP A 140 15.28 -13.15 -0.97
N VAL A 141 14.58 -12.50 -0.04
CA VAL A 141 13.88 -11.23 -0.30
C VAL A 141 14.25 -10.21 0.77
N TYR A 142 15.25 -9.36 0.49
CA TYR A 142 15.71 -8.35 1.46
C TYR A 142 14.73 -7.18 1.65
N GLY A 143 13.81 -6.98 0.69
CA GLY A 143 12.72 -6.00 0.79
C GLY A 143 11.42 -6.56 1.35
N ALA A 144 10.34 -5.78 1.24
CA ALA A 144 9.00 -6.22 1.65
C ALA A 144 8.43 -7.29 0.70
N LEU A 145 7.59 -8.17 1.23
CA LEU A 145 6.87 -9.21 0.46
C LEU A 145 5.36 -8.97 0.56
N GLU A 146 4.78 -8.26 -0.41
CA GLU A 146 3.35 -7.97 -0.47
C GLU A 146 2.66 -8.68 -1.64
N LEU A 147 1.84 -9.68 -1.31
CA LEU A 147 1.11 -10.51 -2.27
C LEU A 147 -0.39 -10.38 -2.00
N THR A 148 -1.12 -9.55 -2.76
CA THR A 148 -2.55 -9.30 -2.53
C THR A 148 -3.37 -9.53 -3.81
N GLY A 149 -4.12 -10.63 -3.86
CA GLY A 149 -4.89 -11.04 -5.05
C GLY A 149 -5.82 -12.22 -4.79
N PRO A 150 -6.60 -12.66 -5.80
CA PRO A 150 -7.55 -13.77 -5.68
C PRO A 150 -6.87 -15.15 -5.72
N PHE A 151 -5.64 -15.25 -5.21
CA PHE A 151 -4.82 -16.46 -5.23
C PHE A 151 -5.56 -17.66 -4.62
N VAL A 152 -5.56 -18.77 -5.34
CA VAL A 152 -6.00 -20.09 -4.87
C VAL A 152 -4.83 -20.81 -4.18
N SER A 153 -3.62 -20.63 -4.70
CA SER A 153 -2.38 -21.12 -4.09
C SER A 153 -1.22 -20.14 -4.30
N ILE A 154 -0.37 -20.03 -3.29
CA ILE A 154 0.93 -19.38 -3.35
C ILE A 154 1.94 -20.39 -2.83
N SER A 155 3.01 -20.65 -3.59
CA SER A 155 4.06 -21.61 -3.21
C SER A 155 5.44 -20.96 -3.32
N LEU A 156 6.21 -21.08 -2.23
CA LEU A 156 7.55 -20.51 -2.06
C LEU A 156 8.44 -21.58 -1.40
N PRO A 157 8.69 -22.73 -2.06
CA PRO A 157 9.24 -23.93 -1.40
C PRO A 157 10.71 -23.81 -1.00
N SER A 158 11.48 -22.93 -1.65
CA SER A 158 12.92 -22.71 -1.37
C SER A 158 13.20 -21.44 -0.56
N LEU A 159 12.17 -20.80 0.02
CA LEU A 159 12.29 -19.49 0.67
C LEU A 159 12.97 -19.61 2.04
N ASP A 160 14.24 -19.21 2.09
CA ASP A 160 15.09 -19.25 3.28
C ASP A 160 14.99 -17.94 4.11
N GLU A 161 14.87 -16.77 3.47
CA GLU A 161 15.04 -15.48 4.14
C GLU A 161 14.17 -14.34 3.56
N VAL A 162 13.44 -13.64 4.44
CA VAL A 162 12.78 -12.35 4.11
C VAL A 162 13.02 -11.33 5.22
N ASP A 163 13.82 -10.29 4.93
CA ASP A 163 14.14 -9.25 5.91
C ASP A 163 13.03 -8.21 6.07
N GLY A 164 12.27 -7.92 5.01
CA GLY A 164 11.19 -6.94 5.05
C GLY A 164 9.86 -7.47 5.60
N PRO A 165 8.88 -6.56 5.82
CA PRO A 165 7.55 -6.95 6.27
C PRO A 165 6.82 -7.77 5.20
N THR A 166 6.18 -8.86 5.63
CA THR A 166 5.44 -9.79 4.76
C THR A 166 3.93 -9.66 4.99
N ASN A 167 3.19 -9.30 3.95
CA ASN A 167 1.72 -9.22 3.95
C ASN A 167 1.14 -10.02 2.77
N ILE A 168 0.54 -11.17 3.09
CA ILE A 168 -0.01 -12.10 2.11
C ILE A 168 -1.52 -12.19 2.25
N ARG A 169 -2.25 -11.91 1.17
CA ARG A 169 -3.71 -11.83 1.10
C ARG A 169 -4.22 -12.54 -0.15
N GLY A 170 -4.51 -13.83 -0.02
CA GLY A 170 -5.05 -14.66 -1.10
C GLY A 170 -6.55 -14.51 -1.30
N GLY A 171 -7.13 -15.33 -2.17
CA GLY A 171 -8.58 -15.52 -2.27
C GLY A 171 -9.14 -16.39 -1.13
N GLY A 172 -10.47 -16.47 -1.02
CA GLY A 172 -11.16 -17.30 -0.01
C GLY A 172 -11.08 -18.83 -0.20
N LYS A 173 -10.06 -19.30 -0.94
CA LYS A 173 -9.70 -20.72 -1.11
C LYS A 173 -8.24 -21.00 -0.74
N MET A 174 -7.41 -19.97 -0.57
CA MET A 174 -6.03 -20.12 -0.11
C MET A 174 -5.99 -20.62 1.34
N SER A 175 -4.97 -21.43 1.66
CA SER A 175 -4.57 -21.73 3.04
C SER A 175 -3.22 -21.09 3.33
N CYS A 176 -3.07 -20.48 4.51
CA CYS A 176 -1.80 -19.92 4.97
C CYS A 176 -0.83 -20.97 5.51
N GLY A 177 -1.31 -22.18 5.85
CA GLY A 177 -0.52 -23.20 6.58
C GLY A 177 0.92 -23.47 6.08
N PRO A 178 1.19 -23.56 4.76
CA PRO A 178 2.56 -23.70 4.26
C PRO A 178 3.45 -22.50 4.59
N LEU A 179 2.91 -21.29 4.52
CA LEU A 179 3.60 -20.04 4.83
C LEU A 179 3.72 -19.83 6.35
N ASP A 180 2.71 -20.23 7.12
CA ASP A 180 2.76 -20.26 8.60
C ASP A 180 3.84 -21.24 9.11
N THR A 181 4.17 -22.25 8.31
CA THR A 181 5.29 -23.18 8.57
C THR A 181 6.64 -22.48 8.35
N LEU A 182 6.81 -21.72 7.25
CA LEU A 182 8.01 -20.88 7.02
C LEU A 182 8.20 -19.84 8.14
N GLN A 183 7.10 -19.23 8.62
CA GLN A 183 7.16 -18.36 9.81
C GLN A 183 7.65 -19.12 11.05
N SER A 184 7.19 -20.34 11.26
CA SER A 184 7.60 -21.20 12.37
C SER A 184 9.07 -21.66 12.27
N GLN A 185 9.66 -21.64 11.07
CA GLN A 185 11.08 -21.91 10.81
C GLN A 185 11.96 -20.66 10.96
N GLY A 186 11.37 -19.46 11.04
CA GLY A 186 12.09 -18.18 11.22
C GLY A 186 12.43 -17.42 9.95
N VAL A 187 11.88 -17.82 8.80
CA VAL A 187 12.15 -17.23 7.47
C VAL A 187 11.85 -15.72 7.40
N TYR A 188 10.71 -15.29 7.98
CA TYR A 188 10.28 -13.89 7.95
C TYR A 188 10.81 -13.09 9.15
N ARG A 189 11.81 -12.22 8.93
CA ARG A 189 12.38 -11.36 9.99
C ARG A 189 11.61 -10.06 10.20
N GLY A 190 11.15 -9.40 9.13
CA GLY A 190 10.45 -8.11 9.18
C GLY A 190 9.00 -8.15 9.70
N GLY A 191 8.55 -9.30 10.18
CA GLY A 191 7.16 -9.56 10.59
C GLY A 191 6.32 -10.14 9.45
N TYR A 192 5.34 -10.96 9.81
CA TYR A 192 4.52 -11.74 8.88
C TYR A 192 3.04 -11.66 9.22
N HIS A 193 2.22 -11.51 8.19
CA HIS A 193 0.76 -11.61 8.25
C HIS A 193 0.24 -12.28 6.98
N CYS A 194 -0.38 -13.47 7.11
CA CYS A 194 -1.16 -14.09 6.05
C CYS A 194 -2.65 -14.10 6.39
N SER A 195 -3.51 -13.84 5.40
CA SER A 195 -4.95 -14.07 5.49
C SER A 195 -5.55 -14.54 4.16
N SER A 196 -6.41 -15.57 4.22
CA SER A 196 -7.25 -15.94 3.09
C SER A 196 -8.37 -14.91 2.90
N GLY A 197 -8.59 -14.44 1.67
CA GLY A 197 -9.64 -13.48 1.30
C GLY A 197 -11.08 -14.01 1.36
N GLY A 198 -11.36 -14.98 2.23
CA GLY A 198 -12.70 -15.20 2.74
C GLY A 198 -13.09 -13.95 3.53
N SER A 199 -14.25 -13.37 3.24
CA SER A 199 -14.63 -12.12 3.87
C SER A 199 -14.61 -12.25 5.39
N SER A 200 -14.08 -11.23 6.08
CA SER A 200 -14.08 -11.10 7.54
C SER A 200 -15.48 -10.76 8.08
N GLY A 201 -16.48 -11.51 7.59
CA GLY A 201 -17.84 -11.50 8.08
C GLY A 201 -17.83 -11.91 9.54
N LEU A 202 -18.05 -10.92 10.42
CA LEU A 202 -18.13 -11.06 11.87
C LEU A 202 -18.72 -12.41 12.28
N SER A 203 -17.99 -13.14 13.13
CA SER A 203 -18.40 -14.46 13.65
C SER A 203 -19.89 -14.46 14.02
N PRO A 204 -20.67 -15.53 13.74
CA PRO A 204 -22.11 -15.55 13.98
C PRO A 204 -22.55 -15.08 15.37
N GLY A 205 -21.74 -15.33 16.41
CA GLY A 205 -21.98 -14.83 17.77
C GLY A 205 -21.96 -13.29 17.91
N ALA A 206 -21.11 -12.58 17.14
CA ALA A 206 -21.03 -11.12 17.17
C ALA A 206 -22.23 -10.44 16.48
N LYS A 207 -22.80 -11.07 15.44
CA LYS A 207 -23.97 -10.53 14.74
C LYS A 207 -25.28 -10.70 15.53
N GLY A 208 -25.35 -11.66 16.46
CA GLY A 208 -26.54 -11.91 17.28
C GLY A 208 -26.72 -10.95 18.48
N GLY A 209 -25.64 -10.44 19.06
CA GLY A 209 -25.70 -9.74 20.37
C GLY A 209 -26.46 -8.41 20.36
N ILE A 210 -26.39 -7.63 19.28
CA ILE A 210 -26.91 -6.26 19.21
C ILE A 210 -28.45 -6.23 19.21
N ALA A 211 -29.09 -7.23 18.58
CA ALA A 211 -30.55 -7.28 18.46
C ALA A 211 -31.27 -7.50 19.81
N ALA A 212 -30.70 -8.31 20.70
CA ALA A 212 -31.31 -8.63 21.99
C ALA A 212 -31.18 -7.48 23.01
N GLY A 213 -30.02 -6.83 23.08
CA GLY A 213 -29.74 -5.80 24.07
C GLY A 213 -30.62 -4.55 23.95
N ALA A 214 -30.89 -4.11 22.71
CA ALA A 214 -31.69 -2.91 22.46
C ALA A 214 -33.13 -3.02 22.98
N VAL A 215 -33.78 -4.17 22.79
CA VAL A 215 -35.16 -4.40 23.23
C VAL A 215 -35.27 -4.35 24.76
N VAL A 216 -34.34 -5.01 25.47
CA VAL A 216 -34.32 -5.01 26.94
C VAL A 216 -34.05 -3.60 27.48
N ALA A 217 -33.11 -2.85 26.89
CA ALA A 217 -32.82 -1.47 27.28
C ALA A 217 -34.04 -0.55 27.11
N VAL A 218 -34.74 -0.62 25.97
CA VAL A 218 -35.95 0.19 25.71
C VAL A 218 -37.08 -0.17 26.68
N LEU A 219 -37.30 -1.45 26.97
CA LEU A 219 -38.32 -1.90 27.93
C LEU A 219 -38.02 -1.41 29.36
N LEU A 220 -36.76 -1.44 29.80
CA LEU A 220 -36.35 -0.91 31.10
C LEU A 220 -36.54 0.62 31.18
N ILE A 221 -36.17 1.36 30.12
CA ILE A 221 -36.36 2.81 30.05
C ILE A 221 -37.86 3.17 30.10
N MET A 222 -38.71 2.46 29.34
CA MET A 222 -40.16 2.66 29.38
C MET A 222 -40.76 2.36 30.75
N PHE A 223 -40.32 1.28 31.42
CA PHE A 223 -40.76 0.95 32.77
C PHE A 223 -40.35 2.02 33.79
N LEU A 224 -39.12 2.53 33.73
CA LEU A 224 -38.62 3.60 34.59
C LEU A 224 -39.39 4.92 34.39
N ILE A 225 -39.64 5.31 33.13
CA ILE A 225 -40.43 6.51 32.80
C ILE A 225 -41.86 6.37 33.35
N TRP A 226 -42.52 5.22 33.13
CA TRP A 226 -43.85 4.94 33.66
C TRP A 226 -43.88 4.97 35.20
N TRP A 227 -42.88 4.37 35.86
CA TRP A 227 -42.76 4.38 37.32
C TRP A 227 -42.59 5.79 37.89
N VAL A 228 -41.78 6.63 37.25
CA VAL A 228 -41.59 8.06 37.63
C VAL A 228 -42.89 8.85 37.42
N LEU A 229 -43.57 8.67 36.29
CA LEU A 229 -44.86 9.32 36.02
C LEU A 229 -45.95 8.87 37.00
N ARG A 230 -46.01 7.57 37.33
CA ARG A 230 -46.96 7.02 38.31
C ARG A 230 -46.70 7.55 39.72
N ARG A 231 -45.43 7.66 40.14
CA ARG A 231 -45.05 8.34 41.40
C ARG A 231 -45.39 9.84 41.39
N ARG A 232 -45.30 10.54 40.25
CA ARG A 232 -45.76 11.94 40.12
C ARG A 232 -47.28 12.05 40.24
N GLN A 233 -48.04 11.18 39.56
CA GLN A 233 -49.51 11.17 39.66
C GLN A 233 -50.03 10.86 41.07
N GLN A 234 -49.35 10.00 41.84
CA GLN A 234 -49.69 9.76 43.24
C GLN A 234 -49.60 11.03 44.11
N ARG A 235 -48.68 11.96 43.80
CA ARG A 235 -48.56 13.25 44.50
C ARG A 235 -49.66 14.25 44.09
N LEU A 236 -50.24 14.11 42.90
CA LEU A 236 -51.27 14.99 42.36
C LEU A 236 -52.70 14.66 42.83
N LYS A 237 -52.92 13.52 43.51
CA LYS A 237 -54.25 13.09 44.01
C LYS A 237 -54.55 13.49 45.46
N HIS A 238 -53.76 14.39 46.06
CA HIS A 238 -53.88 14.74 47.47
C HIS A 238 -54.38 16.17 47.76
N GLN A 239 -54.89 16.89 46.76
CA GLN A 239 -55.47 18.23 46.95
C GLN A 239 -56.92 18.32 46.44
N GLN A 240 -57.80 18.59 47.40
CA GLN A 240 -59.11 19.24 47.33
C GLN A 240 -60.30 18.51 46.68
N GLY A 241 -61.35 18.36 47.50
CA GLY A 241 -62.76 18.32 47.16
C GLY A 241 -63.55 18.98 48.30
N HIS A 242 -64.72 19.56 47.98
CA HIS A 242 -65.54 20.44 48.86
C HIS A 242 -64.88 21.80 49.22
N ASP A 243 -65.64 22.91 49.38
CA ASP A 243 -67.11 23.02 49.54
C ASP A 243 -67.80 24.16 48.73
N HIS A 244 -69.11 24.37 48.98
CA HIS A 244 -70.07 25.13 48.13
C HIS A 244 -70.15 26.68 48.35
N PRO A 245 -70.91 27.45 47.53
CA PRO A 245 -70.67 28.88 47.29
C PRO A 245 -71.61 29.89 48.00
N ASN A 246 -71.25 31.18 47.89
CA ASN A 246 -72.14 32.35 47.99
C ASN A 246 -71.63 33.46 47.02
N GLY A 247 -72.49 34.40 46.59
CA GLY A 247 -72.15 35.59 45.79
C GLY A 247 -72.83 36.85 46.33
N PRO A 248 -73.08 37.93 45.55
CA PRO A 248 -72.60 38.20 44.17
C PRO A 248 -72.16 39.66 43.86
N ALA A 249 -71.07 39.83 43.08
CA ALA A 249 -70.74 41.04 42.27
C ALA A 249 -70.53 42.39 43.04
N PRO A 250 -70.24 43.55 42.40
CA PRO A 250 -69.90 43.84 40.99
C PRO A 250 -68.66 44.78 40.76
N PHE A 251 -68.42 45.15 39.49
CA PHE A 251 -67.64 46.28 38.90
C PHE A 251 -66.53 47.03 39.68
N ALA A 252 -65.34 47.13 39.06
CA ALA A 252 -64.51 48.35 38.99
C ALA A 252 -63.45 48.27 37.86
N VAL A 253 -62.92 49.42 37.39
CA VAL A 253 -61.82 49.55 36.40
C VAL A 253 -60.71 50.49 36.95
N PRO A 254 -59.71 51.07 36.21
CA PRO A 254 -58.30 50.87 36.55
C PRO A 254 -57.53 52.09 37.12
N ARG A 255 -56.30 51.84 37.62
CA ARG A 255 -55.11 52.72 37.79
C ARG A 255 -53.89 51.78 38.05
N VAL A 256 -52.65 51.94 37.58
CA VAL A 256 -51.78 53.07 37.14
C VAL A 256 -51.04 53.79 38.30
N ALA A 257 -49.73 54.01 38.10
CA ALA A 257 -48.61 54.34 39.02
C ALA A 257 -47.76 53.10 39.39
N ASP A 258 -46.44 52.97 39.10
CA ASP A 258 -45.26 53.84 39.37
C ASP A 258 -44.88 53.84 40.87
N GLN A 259 -43.62 53.81 41.34
CA GLN A 259 -42.26 53.98 40.75
C GLN A 259 -41.25 53.18 41.65
N GLU A 260 -39.95 52.92 41.42
CA GLU A 260 -38.92 53.24 40.40
C GLU A 260 -37.69 52.27 40.57
N LYS A 261 -36.71 52.29 39.64
CA LYS A 261 -35.27 51.89 39.79
C LYS A 261 -34.94 50.37 39.91
N SER A 262 -33.76 49.89 39.46
CA SER A 262 -32.62 50.56 38.78
C SER A 262 -31.84 49.62 37.83
N THR A 263 -31.51 50.10 36.62
CA THR A 263 -30.20 50.06 35.90
C THR A 263 -29.30 48.81 36.07
N ARG A 264 -28.78 48.11 35.04
CA ARG A 264 -28.40 48.45 33.63
C ARG A 264 -28.53 47.15 32.78
N TYR A 265 -29.07 47.08 31.56
CA TYR A 265 -28.68 47.69 30.26
C TYR A 265 -27.27 47.28 29.77
N GLN A 266 -27.02 46.88 28.50
CA GLN A 266 -27.92 46.57 27.35
C GLN A 266 -27.14 45.88 26.18
N THR A 267 -27.87 45.32 25.18
CA THR A 267 -27.59 45.18 23.71
C THR A 267 -26.15 44.88 23.20
N VAL A 268 -25.88 43.88 22.34
CA VAL A 268 -26.40 43.63 20.96
C VAL A 268 -26.03 44.76 19.98
N PRO A 269 -25.30 44.44 18.89
CA PRO A 269 -25.93 44.56 17.56
C PRO A 269 -26.03 43.23 16.82
N THR A 270 -27.05 43.12 15.98
CA THR A 270 -27.08 42.22 14.81
C THR A 270 -26.28 42.86 13.70
N GLU A 271 -25.52 42.10 12.90
CA GLU A 271 -25.47 42.39 11.46
C GLU A 271 -25.21 41.15 10.61
N GLU A 272 -25.60 41.25 9.35
CA GLU A 272 -25.50 40.25 8.30
C GLU A 272 -24.34 40.64 7.37
N HIS A 273 -23.42 39.72 7.06
CA HIS A 273 -22.92 39.60 5.67
C HIS A 273 -22.01 38.39 5.37
N ARG A 274 -22.31 37.79 4.21
CA ARG A 274 -21.39 37.56 3.07
C ARG A 274 -20.03 36.87 3.28
N SER A 275 -19.95 35.66 2.72
CA SER A 275 -18.83 35.08 1.94
C SER A 275 -17.38 35.50 2.22
N LEU A 276 -16.53 34.51 2.55
CA LEU A 276 -15.40 34.15 1.68
C LEU A 276 -14.97 32.68 1.87
N SER A 277 -14.41 32.07 0.83
CA SER A 277 -13.65 30.81 0.92
C SER A 277 -12.16 31.13 0.81
N PRO A 278 -11.26 30.43 1.52
CA PRO A 278 -9.82 30.59 1.31
C PRO A 278 -9.33 30.00 -0.03
N GLU A 279 -8.39 30.73 -0.64
CA GLU A 279 -7.45 30.29 -1.67
C GLU A 279 -6.42 29.28 -1.07
N GLU A 280 -5.48 28.65 -1.77
CA GLU A 280 -5.02 28.74 -3.18
C GLU A 280 -4.36 27.39 -3.60
N PRO A 281 -4.32 27.01 -4.89
CA PRO A 281 -3.23 26.21 -5.43
C PRO A 281 -1.91 27.02 -5.48
N PRO A 282 -0.79 26.46 -5.98
CA PRO A 282 -0.35 27.00 -7.27
C PRO A 282 0.26 25.95 -8.21
N SER A 283 0.27 26.29 -9.51
CA SER A 283 0.86 25.45 -10.57
C SER A 283 1.67 26.28 -11.57
N LEU A 284 2.66 25.65 -12.19
CA LEU A 284 3.17 25.99 -13.52
C LEU A 284 3.97 27.31 -13.66
N ASN A 285 5.21 27.34 -13.14
CA ASN A 285 6.20 28.34 -13.56
C ASN A 285 6.66 28.10 -15.01
N LYS A 286 6.27 29.00 -15.93
CA LYS A 286 6.98 29.21 -17.19
C LYS A 286 8.05 30.28 -17.00
N LEU A 287 9.28 30.01 -17.43
CA LEU A 287 10.34 31.00 -17.58
C LEU A 287 11.16 30.69 -18.84
N SER A 288 11.55 31.71 -19.59
CA SER A 288 12.19 31.60 -20.90
C SER A 288 13.28 32.65 -21.06
N HIS A 289 14.36 32.31 -21.79
CA HIS A 289 15.58 33.12 -21.98
C HIS A 289 16.41 33.24 -20.67
N CYS A 290 17.75 33.13 -20.65
CA CYS A 290 18.78 33.29 -21.68
C CYS A 290 19.61 32.00 -21.90
N MET A 291 20.15 31.68 -23.07
CA MET A 291 21.20 32.35 -23.89
C MET A 291 22.64 32.17 -23.37
N ASN A 292 23.40 31.39 -24.14
CA ASN A 292 24.86 31.43 -24.38
C ASN A 292 25.88 30.60 -23.54
N CYS A 293 26.64 29.80 -24.30
CA CYS A 293 28.05 29.39 -24.14
C CYS A 293 28.59 28.82 -22.81
N SER A 294 28.94 27.53 -22.85
CA SER A 294 30.15 27.00 -22.20
C SER A 294 30.73 25.85 -23.02
N CYS A 295 31.88 26.09 -23.67
CA CYS A 295 32.70 25.08 -24.31
C CYS A 295 34.16 25.29 -23.89
N LEU A 296 34.74 24.33 -23.18
CA LEU A 296 36.16 24.29 -22.82
C LEU A 296 36.68 22.87 -23.08
N PRO A 297 37.64 22.68 -24.01
CA PRO A 297 38.19 21.36 -24.29
C PRO A 297 39.29 20.99 -23.29
N ILE A 298 39.22 19.79 -22.74
CA ILE A 298 40.35 19.18 -22.03
C ILE A 298 41.34 18.64 -23.07
N LYS A 299 42.63 18.98 -22.92
CA LYS A 299 43.73 18.36 -23.67
C LYS A 299 44.47 17.35 -22.77
N PRO A 300 44.95 16.23 -23.32
CA PRO A 300 45.82 15.30 -22.60
C PRO A 300 47.28 15.80 -22.56
N VAL A 301 47.98 15.44 -21.48
CA VAL A 301 49.44 15.33 -21.33
C VAL A 301 49.69 14.09 -20.47
#